data_AF-A0A257UDX3-F1
#
_entry.id   AF-A0A257UDX3-F1
#
_cell.length_a   1.000
_cell.length_b   1.000
_cell.length_c   1.000
_cell.angle_alpha   90.00
_cell.angle_beta   90.00
_cell.angle_gamma   90.00
#
_symmetry.space_group_name_H-M   'P 1'
#
loop_
_entity.id
_entity.type
_entity.pdbx_description
1 polymer ?
#
loop_
_entity_poly.entity_id
_entity_poly.type
_entity_poly.pdbx_seq_one_letter_code
_entity_poly.pdbx_strand_id
1 'polypeptide(L)'
;ITPAELQAALFPPQRANSDDGPSPLDFLRGFVTGELGSISQGPAIGSRAPDFELADHKHQRRVRLSDLYEKKPVVLIFGSFT
;
A
#
# COMPACT_ATOMS: atom_id res chain seq x y z
N ILE A 1 12.23 -18.52 -50.60
CA ILE A 1 11.48 -17.83 -49.53
C ILE A 1 10.62 -18.84 -48.82
N THR A 2 11.05 -19.13 -47.60
CA THR A 2 10.38 -19.85 -46.51
C THR A 2 8.96 -19.38 -46.19
N PRO A 3 7.88 -20.19 -46.02
CA PRO A 3 6.70 -19.70 -45.31
C PRO A 3 7.04 -19.13 -43.91
N ALA A 4 8.05 -19.72 -43.25
CA ALA A 4 8.58 -19.25 -41.98
C ALA A 4 9.28 -17.89 -42.07
N GLU A 5 9.95 -17.59 -43.19
CA GLU A 5 10.62 -16.30 -43.42
C GLU A 5 9.62 -15.17 -43.64
N LEU A 6 8.50 -15.46 -44.32
CA LEU A 6 7.39 -14.52 -44.50
C LEU A 6 6.69 -14.20 -43.18
N GLN A 7 6.52 -15.20 -42.32
CA GLN A 7 5.93 -15.01 -40.99
C GLN A 7 6.84 -14.18 -40.07
N ALA A 8 8.16 -14.40 -40.13
CA ALA A 8 9.13 -13.62 -39.35
C ALA A 8 9.22 -12.15 -39.81
N ALA A 9 8.99 -11.88 -41.10
CA ALA A 9 8.97 -10.52 -41.64
C ALA A 9 7.69 -9.75 -41.27
N LEU A 10 6.55 -10.44 -41.18
CA LEU A 10 5.26 -9.84 -40.80
C LEU A 10 5.10 -9.67 -39.28
N PHE A 11 5.79 -10.48 -38.49
CA PHE A 11 5.76 -10.46 -37.03
C PHE A 11 7.18 -10.38 -36.46
N PRO A 12 7.83 -9.21 -36.51
CA PRO A 12 9.12 -9.03 -35.85
C PRO A 12 8.96 -9.34 -34.34
N PRO A 13 9.92 -10.02 -33.69
CA PRO A 13 9.86 -10.24 -32.25
C PRO A 13 9.85 -8.87 -31.57
N GLN A 14 8.74 -8.55 -30.90
CA GLN A 14 8.60 -7.34 -30.11
C GLN A 14 9.66 -7.35 -29.01
N ARG A 15 10.71 -6.56 -29.17
CA ARG A 15 11.56 -6.16 -28.04
C ARG A 15 10.79 -5.11 -27.23
N ALA A 16 9.84 -5.56 -26.43
CA ALA A 16 9.28 -4.74 -25.38
C ALA A 16 10.19 -4.87 -24.15
N ASN A 17 11.25 -4.06 -24.12
CA ASN A 17 11.77 -3.59 -22.84
C ASN A 17 10.82 -2.49 -22.37
N SER A 18 9.60 -2.84 -21.99
CA SER A 18 8.78 -1.97 -21.14
C SER A 18 9.18 -2.29 -19.72
N ASP A 19 9.72 -1.28 -19.07
CA ASP A 19 9.80 -1.15 -17.62
C ASP A 19 8.34 -1.13 -17.10
N ASP A 20 7.64 -2.28 -17.21
CA ASP A 20 6.20 -2.50 -16.96
C ASP A 20 5.88 -2.46 -15.45
N GLY A 21 6.51 -1.53 -14.74
CA GLY A 21 6.10 -1.11 -13.42
C GLY A 21 4.94 -0.10 -13.52
N PRO A 22 3.99 -0.14 -12.58
CA PRO A 22 2.97 0.91 -12.49
C PRO A 22 3.62 2.29 -12.36
N SER A 23 3.05 3.28 -13.05
CA SER A 23 3.58 4.64 -13.02
C SER A 23 3.33 5.28 -11.65
N PRO A 24 4.12 6.30 -11.24
CA PRO A 24 3.85 7.08 -10.02
C PRO A 24 2.41 7.60 -9.91
N LEU A 25 1.76 7.88 -11.05
CA LEU A 25 0.36 8.30 -11.10
C LEU A 25 -0.60 7.16 -10.76
N ASP A 26 -0.28 5.93 -11.15
CA ASP A 26 -1.08 4.75 -10.80
C ASP A 26 -1.01 4.47 -9.30
N PHE A 27 0.15 4.70 -8.67
CA PHE A 27 0.30 4.63 -7.23
C PHE A 27 -0.53 5.68 -6.49
N LEU A 28 -0.49 6.95 -6.95
CA LEU A 28 -1.33 8.02 -6.39
C LEU A 28 -2.81 7.71 -6.54
N ARG A 29 -3.20 7.19 -7.71
CA ARG A 29 -4.57 6.79 -7.99
C ARG A 29 -5.02 5.67 -7.06
N GLY A 30 -4.22 4.63 -6.90
CA GLY A 30 -4.49 3.53 -5.97
C GLY A 30 -4.64 4.01 -4.52
N PHE A 31 -3.81 4.96 -4.08
CA PHE A 31 -3.91 5.51 -2.73
C PHE A 31 -5.22 6.27 -2.52
N VAL A 32 -5.65 7.05 -3.52
CA VAL A 32 -6.92 7.80 -3.48
C VAL A 32 -8.13 6.85 -3.55
N THR A 33 -8.06 5.79 -4.35
CA THR A 33 -9.14 4.79 -4.45
C THR A 33 -9.17 3.82 -3.25
N GLY A 34 -8.16 3.88 -2.37
CA GLY A 34 -8.03 2.96 -1.23
C GLY A 34 -7.59 1.54 -1.62
N GLU A 35 -7.24 1.32 -2.88
CA GLU A 35 -6.72 0.05 -3.40
C GLU A 35 -5.24 -0.13 -3.02
N LEU A 36 -4.51 0.98 -2.90
CA LEU A 36 -3.17 0.99 -2.33
C LEU A 36 -3.25 1.29 -0.83
N GLY A 37 -2.68 0.40 -0.03
CA GLY A 37 -2.50 0.59 1.40
C GLY A 37 -1.44 1.65 1.74
N SER A 38 -0.72 1.46 2.84
CA SER A 38 0.34 2.41 3.25
C SER A 38 1.47 2.46 2.23
N ILE A 39 1.82 3.66 1.76
CA ILE A 39 3.03 3.94 0.97
C ILE A 39 4.33 3.84 1.78
N SER A 40 4.22 3.60 3.09
CA SER A 40 5.34 3.49 4.02
C SER A 40 5.27 2.19 4.82
N GLN A 41 6.42 1.59 5.09
CA GLN A 41 6.49 0.41 5.95
C GLN A 41 6.10 0.78 7.39
N GLY A 42 5.33 -0.09 8.03
CA GLY A 42 4.99 0.06 9.45
C GLY A 42 6.23 -0.05 10.38
N PRO A 43 6.07 0.28 11.67
CA PRO A 43 7.15 0.17 12.64
C PRO A 43 7.67 -1.27 12.74
N ALA A 44 8.99 -1.44 12.87
CA ALA A 44 9.62 -2.74 13.00
C ALA A 44 9.30 -3.40 14.35
N ILE A 45 9.40 -4.73 14.42
CA ILE A 45 9.24 -5.47 15.68
C ILE A 45 10.29 -4.99 16.69
N GLY A 46 9.86 -4.71 17.92
CA GLY A 46 10.73 -4.21 19.00
C GLY A 46 11.06 -2.72 18.91
N SER A 47 10.69 -2.03 17.82
CA SER A 47 10.79 -0.57 17.75
C SER A 47 9.69 0.09 18.58
N ARG A 48 9.94 1.33 19.02
CA ARG A 48 8.95 2.10 19.76
C ARG A 48 7.73 2.35 18.87
N ALA A 49 6.53 2.03 19.39
CA ALA A 49 5.29 2.33 18.70
C ALA A 49 5.15 3.85 18.47
N PRO A 50 4.72 4.29 17.27
CA PRO A 50 4.47 5.71 17.00
C PRO A 50 3.30 6.19 17.88
N ASP A 51 3.50 7.31 18.57
CA ASP A 51 2.44 7.86 19.41
C ASP A 51 1.40 8.59 18.55
N PHE A 52 0.14 8.28 18.76
CA PHE A 52 -0.99 8.89 18.07
C PHE A 52 -2.19 9.05 19.01
N GLU A 53 -3.14 9.87 18.59
CA GLU A 53 -4.34 10.18 19.35
C GLU A 53 -5.57 9.98 18.48
N LEU A 54 -6.52 9.18 18.97
CA LEU A 54 -7.79 8.90 18.30
C LEU A 54 -8.94 9.51 19.09
N ALA A 55 -9.92 10.05 18.37
CA ALA A 55 -11.21 10.39 18.96
C ALA A 55 -12.07 9.14 19.07
N ASP A 56 -12.90 9.05 20.11
CA ASP A 56 -13.98 8.07 20.13
C ASP A 56 -15.03 8.38 19.05
N HIS A 57 -15.91 7.41 18.78
CA HIS A 57 -16.99 7.54 17.80
C HIS A 57 -17.95 8.73 18.03
N LYS A 58 -17.93 9.35 19.22
CA LYS A 58 -18.76 10.52 19.57
C LYS A 58 -17.95 11.81 19.61
N HIS A 59 -16.65 11.76 19.33
CA HIS A 59 -15.68 12.85 19.54
C HIS A 59 -15.66 13.41 20.97
N GLN A 60 -16.12 12.66 21.96
CA GLN A 60 -16.23 13.11 23.36
C GLN A 60 -14.95 12.81 24.14
N ARG A 61 -14.26 11.74 23.77
CA ARG A 61 -13.00 11.35 24.38
C ARG A 61 -11.91 11.27 23.33
N ARG A 62 -10.71 11.69 23.72
CA ARG A 62 -9.49 11.43 22.96
C ARG A 62 -8.66 10.41 23.71
N VAL A 63 -8.12 9.44 22.99
CA VAL A 63 -7.33 8.33 23.52
C VAL A 63 -5.96 8.38 22.85
N ARG A 64 -4.92 8.59 23.66
CA ARG A 64 -3.53 8.57 23.22
C ARG A 64 -2.93 7.20 23.43
N LEU A 65 -2.16 6.73 22.45
CA LEU A 65 -1.56 5.39 22.50
C LEU A 65 -0.57 5.25 23.68
N SER A 66 0.27 6.27 23.93
CA SER A 66 1.23 6.31 25.05
C SER A 66 0.61 6.05 26.42
N ASP A 67 -0.64 6.48 26.62
CA ASP A 67 -1.30 6.38 27.92
C ASP A 67 -1.72 4.94 28.26
N LEU A 68 -1.72 4.05 27.25
CA LEU A 68 -2.21 2.68 27.32
C LEU A 68 -1.10 1.64 27.36
N TYR A 69 -0.12 1.68 26.44
CA TYR A 69 0.84 0.59 26.29
C TYR A 69 1.84 0.47 27.45
N GLU A 70 2.05 1.53 28.22
CA GLU A 70 2.90 1.49 29.41
C GLU A 70 2.26 0.71 30.58
N LYS A 71 0.93 0.51 30.53
CA LYS A 71 0.17 -0.12 31.63
C LYS A 71 -0.30 -1.53 31.29
N LYS A 72 -0.49 -1.82 30.00
CA LYS A 72 -1.02 -3.09 29.52
C LYS A 72 -0.68 -3.31 28.04
N PRO A 73 -0.61 -4.55 27.55
CA PRO A 73 -0.52 -4.83 26.13
C PRO A 73 -1.69 -4.21 25.37
N VAL A 74 -1.41 -3.62 24.20
CA VAL A 74 -2.40 -2.99 23.32
C VAL A 74 -2.37 -3.65 21.96
N VAL A 75 -3.53 -3.99 21.43
CA VAL A 75 -3.72 -4.52 20.08
C VAL A 75 -4.48 -3.48 19.26
N LEU A 76 -3.95 -3.13 18.08
CA LEU A 76 -4.60 -2.22 17.15
C LEU A 76 -5.31 -3.03 16.06
N ILE A 77 -6.61 -2.80 15.91
CA ILE A 77 -7.43 -3.41 14.86
C ILE A 77 -7.85 -2.29 13.92
N PHE A 78 -7.34 -2.35 12.69
CA PHE A 78 -7.68 -1.41 11.63
C PHE A 78 -8.77 -2.03 10.75
N GLY A 79 -9.81 -1.26 10.45
CA GLY A 79 -10.90 -1.68 9.58
C GLY A 79 -11.98 -0.61 9.51
N SER A 80 -12.92 -0.81 8.60
CA SER A 80 -14.17 -0.04 8.55
C SER A 80 -15.25 -0.80 9.33
N PHE A 81 -16.00 -0.09 10.16
CA PHE A 81 -17.26 -0.58 10.71
C PHE A 81 -18.38 0.12 9.93
N THR A 82 -19.25 -0.66 9.29
CA THR A 82 -20.41 -0.17 8.52
C THR A 82 -21.69 -0.39 9.31
#